data_AF-A0A6P5T4M8-F1
#
_entry.id   AF-A0A6P5T4M8-F1
#
_cell.length_a   1.000
_cell.length_b   1.000
_cell.length_c   1.000
_cell.angle_alpha   90.00
_cell.angle_beta   90.00
_cell.angle_gamma   90.00
#
_symmetry.space_group_name_H-M   'P 1'
#
loop_
_entity.id
_entity.type
_entity.pdbx_description
1 polymer ?
#
loop_
_entity_poly.entity_id
_entity_poly.type
_entity_poly.pdbx_seq_one_letter_code
_entity_poly.pdbx_strand_id
1 'polypeptide(L)'
;MDFYICPFSVLLKPAFFMELVLTKWVCTFLLCSWLIFSGVYSVEGLHGDSKVRGVNLGGWLVVEGWIKPSLFDGIPNGDMLDGTQVQLKSVTLEKYVSAENGGGMNVSVSRDVASSWETFTLWRVSESEFQFRTLQGQFLTCDGEGCSFSATAESPSTLETFHIEKYNNGRVHIKTMSGTYLQATVENQLIADYPGKPGWDDNAATFEMAIVSNNLHGDYQLANGYAHNKAKEVLKRHRNSFITIGDFNFLYKHGINTVRIPVGWWIAYDPDPPAPFIGGTLEALDNAFSWAQAYNIKCIIDLHAAPGSQNGMEHSASRDGSTDWPNPDYISQTLHVIDFLASRYVLDVFLNCYTLTAVSMKILNSQKLL
;
A
#
# COMPACT_ATOMS: atom_id res chain seq x y z
N MET A 1 55.22 60.85 43.44
CA MET A 1 53.78 61.02 43.72
C MET A 1 53.10 59.72 43.37
N ASP A 2 52.49 58.94 44.25
CA ASP A 2 52.34 58.84 45.71
C ASP A 2 51.81 57.40 45.88
N PHE A 3 52.50 56.52 46.60
CA PHE A 3 52.25 56.13 48.00
C PHE A 3 50.91 55.40 48.25
N TYR A 4 51.04 54.22 48.89
CA TYR A 4 50.28 53.71 50.05
C TYR A 4 49.49 52.38 49.97
N ILE A 5 49.83 51.50 50.94
CA ILE A 5 48.97 50.72 51.87
C ILE A 5 48.45 49.32 51.41
N CYS A 6 49.13 48.29 51.94
CA CYS A 6 48.57 46.99 52.41
C CYS A 6 47.73 47.26 53.70
N PRO A 7 46.79 46.42 54.24
CA PRO A 7 46.76 44.95 54.24
C PRO A 7 45.35 44.28 54.42
N PHE A 8 45.35 42.98 54.79
CA PHE A 8 44.33 42.17 55.51
C PHE A 8 43.47 41.11 54.78
N SER A 9 44.04 39.89 54.76
CA SER A 9 43.51 38.59 55.23
C SER A 9 42.03 38.20 55.02
N VAL A 10 41.81 37.01 54.42
CA VAL A 10 40.80 36.05 54.89
C VAL A 10 41.37 34.62 54.86
N LEU A 11 41.12 33.93 55.96
CA LEU A 11 41.43 32.54 56.29
C LEU A 11 41.12 31.51 55.18
N LEU A 12 42.07 30.58 54.95
CA LEU A 12 41.77 29.27 54.35
C LEU A 12 40.93 28.44 55.32
N LYS A 13 39.73 28.02 54.91
CA LYS A 13 38.92 26.99 55.58
C LYS A 13 39.26 25.58 55.04
N PRO A 14 39.18 24.53 55.88
CA PRO A 14 39.49 23.14 55.53
C PRO A 14 38.32 22.46 54.78
N ALA A 15 37.83 23.07 53.71
CA ALA A 15 36.74 22.51 52.89
C ALA A 15 37.24 21.79 51.62
N PHE A 16 38.50 21.99 51.24
CA PHE A 16 39.01 21.54 49.93
C PHE A 16 39.43 20.06 49.88
N PHE A 17 39.62 19.40 51.03
CA PHE A 17 40.09 18.01 51.07
C PHE A 17 38.96 16.97 51.11
N MET A 18 37.75 17.37 51.51
CA MET A 18 36.62 16.44 51.64
C MET A 18 35.83 16.29 50.33
N GLU A 19 35.85 17.30 49.45
CA GLU A 19 35.19 17.20 48.14
C GLU A 19 35.93 16.26 47.19
N LEU A 20 37.28 16.26 47.18
CA LEU A 20 38.04 15.44 46.24
C LEU A 20 37.90 13.92 46.48
N VAL A 21 37.64 13.52 47.74
CA VAL A 21 37.45 12.11 48.10
C VAL A 21 36.02 11.68 47.79
N LEU A 22 35.02 12.53 48.05
CA LEU A 22 33.62 12.24 47.71
C LEU A 22 33.41 12.11 46.20
N THR A 23 34.04 12.96 45.39
CA THR A 23 33.91 12.89 43.92
C THR A 23 34.52 11.61 43.36
N LYS A 24 35.62 11.10 43.93
CA LYS A 24 36.22 9.83 43.48
C LYS A 24 35.33 8.62 43.78
N TRP A 25 34.70 8.58 44.96
CA TRP A 25 33.78 7.47 45.30
C TRP A 25 32.45 7.57 44.56
N VAL A 26 31.93 8.78 44.32
CA VAL A 26 30.72 8.99 43.51
C VAL A 26 30.97 8.66 42.04
N CYS A 27 32.11 9.05 41.46
CA CYS A 27 32.46 8.66 40.10
C CYS A 27 32.71 7.15 39.98
N THR A 28 33.33 6.51 40.98
CA THR A 28 33.54 5.05 40.99
C THR A 28 32.21 4.31 41.18
N PHE A 29 31.30 4.81 42.02
CA PHE A 29 29.97 4.24 42.18
C PHE A 29 29.12 4.43 40.93
N LEU A 30 29.20 5.59 40.26
CA LEU A 30 28.51 5.82 38.98
C LEU A 30 29.10 4.99 37.84
N LEU A 31 30.43 4.79 37.77
CA LEU A 31 31.08 3.89 36.81
C LEU A 31 30.75 2.41 37.08
N CYS A 32 30.74 1.98 38.34
CA CYS A 32 30.32 0.62 38.71
C CYS A 32 28.82 0.43 38.50
N SER A 33 27.99 1.44 38.74
CA SER A 33 26.55 1.40 38.44
C SER A 33 26.29 1.40 36.94
N TRP A 34 27.10 2.12 36.15
CA TRP A 34 27.07 2.03 34.68
C TRP A 34 27.50 0.67 34.19
N LEU A 35 28.46 0.00 34.83
CA LEU A 35 28.90 -1.36 34.48
C LEU A 35 27.94 -2.46 34.96
N ILE A 36 27.18 -2.23 36.03
CA ILE A 36 26.15 -3.15 36.55
C ILE A 36 24.80 -2.95 35.85
N PHE A 37 24.48 -1.74 35.37
CA PHE A 37 23.27 -1.43 34.58
C PHE A 37 23.51 -1.36 33.06
N SER A 38 24.76 -1.38 32.60
CA SER A 38 25.07 -1.85 31.24
C SER A 38 24.93 -3.37 31.24
N GLY A 39 23.71 -3.84 31.48
CA GLY A 39 23.28 -5.05 30.80
C GLY A 39 23.48 -4.76 29.33
N VAL A 40 24.63 -5.18 28.80
CA VAL A 40 24.77 -5.43 27.37
C VAL A 40 23.64 -6.42 27.11
N TYR A 41 22.52 -5.92 26.59
CA TYR A 41 21.55 -6.75 25.91
C TYR A 41 22.28 -7.27 24.69
N SER A 42 23.13 -8.27 24.90
CA SER A 42 23.60 -9.09 23.83
C SER A 42 22.32 -9.72 23.31
N VAL A 43 21.93 -9.35 22.08
CA VAL A 43 21.22 -10.30 21.24
C VAL A 43 22.06 -11.56 21.35
N GLU A 44 21.50 -12.67 21.84
CA GLU A 44 22.08 -13.98 21.62
C GLU A 44 22.03 -14.20 20.11
N GLY A 45 22.96 -13.56 19.43
CA GLY A 45 23.23 -13.74 18.02
C GLY A 45 23.64 -15.18 17.88
N LEU A 46 22.98 -15.84 16.93
CA LEU A 46 23.44 -17.06 16.27
C LEU A 46 24.93 -17.29 16.56
N HIS A 47 25.25 -18.25 17.46
CA HIS A 47 26.63 -18.64 17.73
C HIS A 47 27.37 -18.76 16.41
N GLY A 48 28.62 -18.29 16.33
CA GLY A 48 29.37 -17.92 15.12
C GLY A 48 29.44 -18.90 13.93
N ASP A 49 28.78 -20.06 14.01
CA ASP A 49 28.61 -21.07 12.96
C ASP A 49 27.14 -21.36 12.58
N SER A 50 26.14 -20.68 13.15
CA SER A 50 24.72 -21.02 12.94
C SER A 50 24.13 -20.32 11.71
N LYS A 51 24.04 -21.10 10.62
CA LYS A 51 23.42 -20.68 9.34
C LYS A 51 21.94 -20.30 9.52
N VAL A 52 21.57 -19.11 9.04
CA VAL A 52 20.16 -18.71 8.87
C VAL A 52 19.55 -19.52 7.74
N ARG A 53 18.43 -20.20 8.02
CA ARG A 53 17.59 -20.92 7.06
C ARG A 53 16.22 -20.29 7.14
N GLY A 54 16.03 -19.27 6.32
CA GLY A 54 14.84 -18.43 6.29
C GLY A 54 13.86 -18.83 5.19
N VAL A 55 12.57 -18.64 5.44
CA VAL A 55 11.52 -18.68 4.41
C VAL A 55 10.69 -17.40 4.44
N ASN A 56 10.11 -17.00 3.31
CA ASN A 56 9.20 -15.85 3.23
C ASN A 56 7.75 -16.33 3.30
N LEU A 57 6.93 -15.70 4.15
CA LEU A 57 5.50 -15.97 4.27
C LEU A 57 4.69 -15.01 3.37
N GLY A 58 5.06 -14.96 2.09
CA GLY A 58 4.41 -14.14 1.06
C GLY A 58 2.95 -14.54 0.82
N GLY A 59 2.14 -13.59 0.36
CA GLY A 59 0.71 -13.79 0.11
C GLY A 59 -0.15 -14.00 1.36
N TRP A 60 0.37 -13.86 2.59
CA TRP A 60 -0.39 -14.08 3.84
C TRP A 60 -1.01 -12.79 4.41
N LEU A 61 -0.18 -11.93 5.01
CA LEU A 61 -0.61 -10.67 5.65
C LEU A 61 -0.62 -9.48 4.69
N VAL A 62 0.13 -9.60 3.59
CA VAL A 62 -0.03 -8.82 2.36
C VAL A 62 -0.41 -9.82 1.27
N VAL A 63 -1.54 -9.58 0.61
CA VAL A 63 -2.10 -10.48 -0.40
C VAL A 63 -1.43 -10.22 -1.74
N GLU A 64 -1.09 -11.31 -2.40
CA GLU A 64 -0.48 -11.32 -3.74
C GLU A 64 -1.30 -12.25 -4.62
N GLY A 65 -2.02 -11.69 -5.60
CA GLY A 65 -2.92 -12.44 -6.47
C GLY A 65 -2.21 -13.50 -7.30
N TRP A 66 -0.93 -13.33 -7.61
CA TRP A 66 -0.14 -14.36 -8.29
C TRP A 66 0.21 -15.57 -7.38
N ILE A 67 0.19 -15.40 -6.05
CA ILE A 67 0.34 -16.50 -5.08
C ILE A 67 -1.02 -17.16 -4.80
N LYS A 68 -2.06 -16.35 -4.58
CA LYS A 68 -3.41 -16.82 -4.26
C LYS A 68 -4.47 -16.14 -5.15
N PRO A 69 -4.56 -16.52 -6.44
CA PRO A 69 -5.47 -15.87 -7.39
C PRO A 69 -6.93 -16.05 -7.02
N SER A 70 -7.28 -17.20 -6.44
CA SER A 70 -8.66 -17.53 -6.09
C SER A 70 -9.29 -16.63 -5.02
N LEU A 71 -8.53 -15.70 -4.41
CA LEU A 71 -9.11 -14.68 -3.55
C LEU A 71 -9.96 -13.68 -4.34
N PHE A 72 -9.68 -13.50 -5.63
CA PHE A 72 -10.29 -12.48 -6.48
C PHE A 72 -11.48 -13.00 -7.31
N ASP A 73 -11.64 -14.33 -7.45
CA ASP A 73 -12.65 -14.97 -8.31
C ASP A 73 -14.10 -14.55 -8.02
N GLY A 74 -14.40 -14.19 -6.78
CA GLY A 74 -15.75 -13.81 -6.35
C GLY A 74 -16.07 -12.32 -6.51
N ILE A 75 -15.14 -11.51 -7.02
CA ILE A 75 -15.35 -10.07 -7.15
C ILE A 75 -16.28 -9.79 -8.34
N PRO A 76 -17.43 -9.13 -8.14
CA PRO A 76 -18.28 -8.69 -9.24
C PRO A 76 -17.48 -7.79 -10.20
N ASN A 77 -17.58 -8.01 -11.52
CA ASN A 77 -16.76 -7.27 -12.49
C ASN A 77 -15.26 -7.27 -12.13
N GLY A 78 -14.72 -8.43 -11.70
CA GLY A 78 -13.32 -8.59 -11.29
C GLY A 78 -12.29 -8.39 -12.42
N ASP A 79 -12.76 -8.25 -13.65
CA ASP A 79 -11.97 -7.84 -14.81
C ASP A 79 -11.85 -6.32 -14.96
N MET A 80 -12.51 -5.54 -14.09
CA MET A 80 -12.51 -4.07 -14.01
C MET A 80 -12.19 -3.60 -12.59
N LEU A 81 -11.07 -4.05 -12.02
CA LEU A 81 -10.58 -3.58 -10.71
C LEU A 81 -9.81 -2.25 -10.89
N ASP A 82 -9.55 -1.51 -9.81
CA ASP A 82 -8.68 -0.32 -9.90
C ASP A 82 -7.34 -0.67 -10.54
N GLY A 83 -6.92 0.19 -11.46
CA GLY A 83 -5.69 -0.01 -12.22
C GLY A 83 -5.85 -0.86 -13.48
N THR A 84 -7.03 -1.43 -13.73
CA THR A 84 -7.33 -2.08 -15.01
C THR A 84 -7.20 -1.06 -16.12
N GLN A 85 -6.37 -1.35 -17.12
CA GLN A 85 -6.25 -0.50 -18.31
C GLN A 85 -7.22 -0.98 -19.39
N VAL A 86 -7.96 -0.04 -19.97
CA VAL A 86 -8.95 -0.32 -21.01
C VAL A 86 -8.78 0.60 -22.21
N GLN A 87 -9.24 0.12 -23.36
CA GLN A 87 -9.38 0.89 -24.59
C GLN A 87 -10.83 0.82 -25.04
N LEU A 88 -11.36 1.95 -25.54
CA LEU A 88 -12.73 2.06 -26.02
C LEU A 88 -12.72 2.35 -27.51
N LYS A 89 -13.35 1.48 -28.30
CA LYS A 89 -13.50 1.65 -29.75
C LYS A 89 -14.97 1.87 -30.09
N SER A 90 -15.28 2.95 -30.79
CA SER A 90 -16.61 3.17 -31.34
C SER A 90 -16.92 2.11 -32.41
N VAL A 91 -18.06 1.45 -32.29
CA VAL A 91 -18.51 0.46 -33.29
C VAL A 91 -18.90 1.13 -34.59
N THR A 92 -19.48 2.33 -34.55
CA THR A 92 -19.94 3.02 -35.77
C THR A 92 -18.81 3.70 -36.53
N LEU A 93 -17.84 4.29 -35.82
CA LEU A 93 -16.71 5.00 -36.45
C LEU A 93 -15.52 4.09 -36.72
N GLU A 94 -15.44 2.93 -36.04
CA GLU A 94 -14.25 2.07 -36.02
C GLU A 94 -12.99 2.81 -35.52
N LYS A 95 -13.17 3.82 -34.65
CA LYS A 95 -12.11 4.65 -34.07
C LYS A 95 -12.06 4.54 -32.55
N TYR A 96 -10.88 4.74 -31.98
CA TYR A 96 -10.65 4.74 -30.55
C TYR A 96 -10.90 6.11 -29.91
N VAL A 97 -11.44 6.07 -28.69
CA VAL A 97 -11.50 7.20 -27.77
C VAL A 97 -10.07 7.55 -27.33
N SER A 98 -9.70 8.82 -27.39
CA SER A 98 -8.35 9.33 -27.15
C SER A 98 -8.40 10.55 -26.26
N ALA A 99 -7.63 10.55 -25.17
CA ALA A 99 -7.31 11.77 -24.45
C ALA A 99 -6.14 12.47 -25.16
N GLU A 100 -6.41 13.61 -25.78
CA GLU A 100 -5.40 14.32 -26.54
C GLU A 100 -4.22 14.74 -25.65
N ASN A 101 -3.00 14.59 -26.16
CA ASN A 101 -1.74 14.73 -25.40
C ASN A 101 -1.61 13.77 -24.21
N GLY A 102 -2.38 12.68 -24.16
CA GLY A 102 -2.40 11.73 -23.04
C GLY A 102 -3.10 12.26 -21.79
N GLY A 103 -3.82 13.39 -21.91
CA GLY A 103 -4.47 14.10 -20.80
C GLY A 103 -4.14 15.59 -20.80
N GLY A 104 -4.97 16.38 -20.11
CA GLY A 104 -4.86 17.84 -20.00
C GLY A 104 -5.57 18.64 -21.11
N MET A 105 -6.28 17.98 -22.02
CA MET A 105 -7.03 18.63 -23.12
C MET A 105 -8.40 17.96 -23.35
N ASN A 106 -8.96 18.10 -24.56
CA ASN A 106 -10.21 17.46 -24.98
C ASN A 106 -10.03 15.96 -25.24
N VAL A 107 -11.17 15.27 -25.31
CA VAL A 107 -11.26 13.86 -25.71
C VAL A 107 -11.83 13.78 -27.13
N SER A 108 -11.25 12.93 -27.97
CA SER A 108 -11.71 12.71 -29.35
C SER A 108 -11.96 11.22 -29.63
N VAL A 109 -12.67 10.92 -30.72
CA VAL A 109 -12.91 9.54 -31.20
C VAL A 109 -12.42 9.42 -32.64
N SER A 110 -11.11 9.63 -32.84
CA SER A 110 -10.53 9.85 -34.18
C SER A 110 -9.43 8.86 -34.57
N ARG A 111 -8.96 8.03 -33.64
CA ARG A 111 -7.72 7.26 -33.78
C ARG A 111 -7.97 5.88 -34.37
N ASP A 112 -7.21 5.49 -35.39
CA ASP A 112 -7.30 4.17 -36.04
C ASP A 112 -6.68 3.04 -35.21
N VAL A 113 -5.64 3.36 -34.44
CA VAL A 113 -4.84 2.41 -33.68
C VAL A 113 -4.70 2.94 -32.26
N ALA A 114 -4.94 2.07 -31.29
CA ALA A 114 -4.77 2.40 -29.90
C ALA A 114 -3.31 2.29 -29.45
N SER A 115 -2.88 3.25 -28.64
CA SER A 115 -1.60 3.32 -27.96
C SER A 115 -1.83 3.92 -26.57
N SER A 116 -0.90 4.74 -26.07
CA SER A 116 -0.95 5.27 -24.71
C SER A 116 -2.00 6.36 -24.49
N TRP A 117 -2.46 7.07 -25.52
CA TRP A 117 -3.47 8.13 -25.38
C TRP A 117 -4.90 7.60 -25.43
N GLU A 118 -5.08 6.43 -26.04
CA GLU A 118 -6.34 5.71 -26.15
C GLU A 118 -6.55 4.70 -25.00
N THR A 119 -5.54 4.56 -24.14
CA THR A 119 -5.57 3.66 -22.99
C THR A 119 -5.88 4.44 -21.72
N PHE A 120 -6.94 4.04 -21.04
CA PHE A 120 -7.41 4.65 -19.79
C PHE A 120 -7.28 3.67 -18.65
N THR A 121 -6.87 4.16 -17.48
CA THR A 121 -6.83 3.38 -16.25
C THR A 121 -8.14 3.54 -15.50
N LEU A 122 -8.83 2.43 -15.22
CA LEU A 122 -10.07 2.43 -14.47
C LEU A 122 -9.82 2.72 -13.00
N TRP A 123 -10.59 3.65 -12.46
CA TRP A 123 -10.72 3.94 -11.04
C TRP A 123 -12.11 3.49 -10.61
N ARG A 124 -12.18 2.45 -9.80
CA ARG A 124 -13.44 1.81 -9.44
C ARG A 124 -14.05 2.50 -8.22
N VAL A 125 -15.27 2.98 -8.37
CA VAL A 125 -16.03 3.63 -7.28
C VAL A 125 -16.98 2.62 -6.63
N SER A 126 -17.64 1.80 -7.45
CA SER A 126 -18.53 0.72 -7.01
C SER A 126 -18.55 -0.43 -8.01
N GLU A 127 -19.52 -1.35 -7.92
CA GLU A 127 -19.65 -2.46 -8.87
C GLU A 127 -19.91 -1.99 -10.32
N SER A 128 -20.62 -0.88 -10.47
CA SER A 128 -21.05 -0.36 -11.77
C SER A 128 -20.51 1.03 -12.09
N GLU A 129 -19.88 1.71 -11.13
CA GLU A 129 -19.41 3.10 -11.27
C GLU A 129 -17.90 3.15 -11.37
N PHE A 130 -17.44 3.84 -12.40
CA PHE A 130 -16.04 3.91 -12.77
C PHE A 130 -15.66 5.32 -13.20
N GLN A 131 -14.40 5.64 -13.03
CA GLN A 131 -13.77 6.85 -13.53
C GLN A 131 -12.64 6.42 -14.46
N PHE A 132 -12.37 7.21 -15.50
CA PHE A 132 -11.31 6.93 -16.47
C PHE A 132 -10.17 7.90 -16.24
N ARG A 133 -9.03 7.39 -15.78
CA ARG A 133 -7.81 8.17 -15.58
C ARG A 133 -6.90 8.05 -16.81
N THR A 134 -6.38 9.17 -17.27
CA THR A 134 -5.50 9.25 -18.44
C THR A 134 -4.05 8.93 -18.07
N LEU A 135 -3.19 8.81 -19.09
CA LEU A 135 -1.75 8.62 -18.93
C LEU A 135 -1.09 9.71 -18.08
N GLN A 136 -1.50 10.97 -18.27
CA GLN A 136 -0.99 12.11 -17.50
C GLN A 136 -1.68 12.30 -16.14
N GLY A 137 -2.61 11.40 -15.79
CA GLY A 137 -3.21 11.32 -14.47
C GLY A 137 -4.47 12.16 -14.27
N GLN A 138 -4.95 12.86 -15.31
CA GLN A 138 -6.24 13.55 -15.29
C GLN A 138 -7.40 12.57 -15.49
N PHE A 139 -8.61 13.04 -15.24
CA PHE A 139 -9.83 12.24 -15.38
C PHE A 139 -10.69 12.73 -16.53
N LEU A 140 -11.39 11.79 -17.18
CA LEU A 140 -12.45 12.11 -18.13
C LEU A 140 -13.59 12.81 -17.39
N THR A 141 -13.96 13.99 -17.88
CA THR A 141 -14.99 14.84 -17.29
C THR A 141 -16.12 15.05 -18.28
N CYS A 142 -17.35 14.99 -17.77
CA CYS A 142 -18.55 15.41 -18.49
C CYS A 142 -19.52 16.12 -17.55
N ASP A 143 -19.79 17.39 -17.83
CA ASP A 143 -20.71 18.22 -17.03
C ASP A 143 -22.13 18.18 -17.60
N GLY A 144 -22.80 17.04 -17.40
CA GLY A 144 -24.23 16.88 -17.70
C GLY A 144 -24.60 16.54 -19.14
N GLU A 145 -25.87 16.75 -19.50
CA GLU A 145 -26.44 16.40 -20.80
C GLU A 145 -25.93 17.35 -21.90
N GLY A 146 -25.51 16.80 -23.04
CA GLY A 146 -24.92 17.55 -24.14
C GLY A 146 -23.46 17.97 -23.92
N CYS A 147 -22.83 17.52 -22.84
CA CYS A 147 -21.42 17.84 -22.57
C CYS A 147 -20.51 17.31 -23.71
N SER A 148 -19.43 18.03 -23.98
CA SER A 148 -18.27 17.47 -24.68
C SER A 148 -17.25 17.02 -23.65
N PHE A 149 -16.64 15.85 -23.87
CA PHE A 149 -15.69 15.30 -22.92
C PHE A 149 -14.34 16.04 -22.93
N SER A 150 -13.83 16.30 -21.74
CA SER A 150 -12.46 16.76 -21.52
C SER A 150 -11.72 15.81 -20.58
N ALA A 151 -10.40 15.93 -20.53
CA ALA A 151 -9.52 15.15 -19.67
C ALA A 151 -8.62 16.08 -18.87
N THR A 152 -9.20 17.08 -18.20
CA THR A 152 -8.45 18.17 -17.52
C THR A 152 -8.51 18.10 -16.00
N ALA A 153 -9.44 17.34 -15.42
CA ALA A 153 -9.61 17.27 -13.97
C ALA A 153 -8.44 16.52 -13.32
N GLU A 154 -7.77 17.14 -12.35
CA GLU A 154 -6.68 16.52 -11.59
C GLU A 154 -7.17 15.65 -10.43
N SER A 155 -8.46 15.78 -10.09
CA SER A 155 -9.08 15.04 -9.00
C SER A 155 -10.49 14.61 -9.42
N PRO A 156 -10.89 13.37 -9.10
CA PRO A 156 -12.17 12.87 -9.53
C PRO A 156 -13.31 13.38 -8.62
N SER A 157 -14.47 13.59 -9.21
CA SER A 157 -15.72 13.91 -8.55
C SER A 157 -16.89 13.14 -9.17
N THR A 158 -18.12 13.53 -8.86
CA THR A 158 -19.32 12.99 -9.51
C THR A 158 -19.35 13.26 -11.02
N LEU A 159 -18.68 14.31 -11.51
CA LEU A 159 -18.61 14.65 -12.94
C LEU A 159 -17.66 13.76 -13.75
N GLU A 160 -16.73 13.10 -13.06
CA GLU A 160 -15.77 12.15 -13.63
C GLU A 160 -16.23 10.69 -13.46
N THR A 161 -17.41 10.49 -12.87
CA THR A 161 -17.94 9.17 -12.54
C THR A 161 -19.01 8.76 -13.54
N PHE A 162 -18.90 7.53 -14.04
CA PHE A 162 -19.76 6.99 -15.09
C PHE A 162 -20.23 5.59 -14.73
N HIS A 163 -21.44 5.25 -15.17
CA HIS A 163 -21.89 3.86 -15.14
C HIS A 163 -21.44 3.13 -16.40
N ILE A 164 -20.85 1.95 -16.24
CA ILE A 164 -20.49 1.05 -17.34
C ILE A 164 -21.46 -0.13 -17.34
N GLU A 165 -22.26 -0.25 -18.40
CA GLU A 165 -23.10 -1.42 -18.66
C GLU A 165 -22.40 -2.32 -19.66
N LYS A 166 -22.23 -3.62 -19.34
CA LYS A 166 -21.56 -4.61 -20.21
C LYS A 166 -22.55 -5.54 -20.88
N TYR A 167 -22.17 -6.00 -22.07
CA TYR A 167 -22.81 -7.10 -22.79
C TYR A 167 -21.82 -8.23 -23.07
N ASN A 168 -22.33 -9.44 -23.34
CA ASN A 168 -21.56 -10.70 -23.36
C ASN A 168 -20.43 -10.79 -24.40
N ASN A 169 -20.30 -9.81 -25.30
CA ASN A 169 -19.29 -9.78 -26.37
C ASN A 169 -18.23 -8.67 -26.18
N GLY A 170 -18.11 -8.09 -24.97
CA GLY A 170 -17.17 -6.98 -24.72
C GLY A 170 -17.68 -5.61 -25.15
N ARG A 171 -18.93 -5.53 -25.64
CA ARG A 171 -19.60 -4.26 -25.86
C ARG A 171 -20.00 -3.62 -24.54
N VAL A 172 -19.91 -2.31 -24.52
CA VAL A 172 -20.32 -1.49 -23.38
C VAL A 172 -21.18 -0.33 -23.84
N HIS A 173 -22.08 0.05 -22.95
CA HIS A 173 -22.69 1.37 -22.93
C HIS A 173 -22.18 2.11 -21.70
N ILE A 174 -21.85 3.37 -21.89
CA ILE A 174 -21.38 4.24 -20.81
C ILE A 174 -22.43 5.34 -20.66
N LYS A 175 -22.80 5.67 -19.43
CA LYS A 175 -23.70 6.78 -19.13
C LYS A 175 -23.19 7.61 -17.97
N THR A 176 -23.51 8.90 -18.00
CA THR A 176 -23.25 9.83 -16.90
C THR A 176 -24.06 9.46 -15.67
N MET A 177 -23.72 10.05 -14.52
CA MET A 177 -24.53 9.93 -13.29
C MET A 177 -25.97 10.47 -13.44
N SER A 178 -26.22 11.37 -14.41
CA SER A 178 -27.58 11.82 -14.74
C SER A 178 -28.38 10.80 -15.56
N GLY A 179 -27.74 9.73 -16.04
CA GLY A 179 -28.35 8.66 -16.81
C GLY A 179 -28.28 8.87 -18.34
N THR A 180 -27.62 9.91 -18.82
CA THR A 180 -27.47 10.19 -20.24
C THR A 180 -26.35 9.34 -20.84
N TYR A 181 -26.64 8.64 -21.93
CA TYR A 181 -25.65 7.77 -22.60
C TYR A 181 -24.68 8.59 -23.45
N LEU A 182 -23.42 8.14 -23.45
CA LEU A 182 -22.37 8.68 -24.29
C LEU A 182 -22.57 8.23 -25.74
N GLN A 183 -22.18 9.05 -26.70
CA GLN A 183 -22.06 8.67 -28.10
C GLN A 183 -20.83 9.24 -28.78
N ALA A 184 -20.35 8.52 -29.79
CA ALA A 184 -19.34 8.97 -30.73
C ALA A 184 -20.03 9.58 -31.97
N THR A 185 -19.82 10.88 -32.19
CA THR A 185 -20.45 11.59 -33.32
C THR A 185 -19.66 11.40 -34.62
N VAL A 186 -20.34 11.63 -35.75
CA VAL A 186 -19.69 11.64 -37.08
C VAL A 186 -18.58 12.70 -37.23
N GLU A 187 -18.52 13.68 -36.33
CA GLU A 187 -17.46 14.69 -36.25
C GLU A 187 -16.27 14.23 -35.39
N ASN A 188 -16.22 12.94 -35.01
CA ASN A 188 -15.20 12.33 -34.14
C ASN A 188 -15.17 12.92 -32.73
N GLN A 189 -16.32 13.35 -32.20
CA GLN A 189 -16.44 13.85 -30.84
C GLN A 189 -17.08 12.80 -29.92
N LEU A 190 -16.66 12.79 -28.66
CA LEU A 190 -17.34 12.06 -27.59
C LEU A 190 -18.23 13.04 -26.82
N ILE A 191 -19.54 12.79 -26.82
CA ILE A 191 -20.54 13.64 -26.15
C ILE A 191 -21.54 12.79 -25.37
N ALA A 192 -22.23 13.37 -24.39
CA ALA A 192 -23.26 12.67 -23.59
C ALA A 192 -24.67 13.23 -23.85
N ASP A 193 -25.27 12.84 -24.97
CA ASP A 193 -26.62 13.26 -25.38
C ASP A 193 -27.38 12.18 -26.18
N TYR A 194 -26.95 10.92 -26.10
CA TYR A 194 -27.63 9.87 -26.86
C TYR A 194 -29.10 9.74 -26.41
N PRO A 195 -30.07 9.74 -27.34
CA PRO A 195 -31.47 9.83 -27.00
C PRO A 195 -32.01 8.50 -26.44
N GLY A 196 -32.42 8.52 -25.18
CA GLY A 196 -33.05 7.36 -24.52
C GLY A 196 -32.06 6.23 -24.23
N LYS A 197 -32.57 5.00 -24.09
CA LYS A 197 -31.73 3.82 -23.84
C LYS A 197 -31.30 3.18 -25.16
N PRO A 198 -29.98 3.08 -25.46
CA PRO A 198 -29.50 2.41 -26.65
C PRO A 198 -29.84 0.92 -26.65
N GLY A 199 -30.08 0.38 -27.84
CA GLY A 199 -30.03 -1.06 -28.09
C GLY A 199 -28.57 -1.55 -28.13
N TRP A 200 -28.38 -2.87 -28.20
CA TRP A 200 -27.05 -3.49 -28.36
C TRP A 200 -26.65 -3.69 -29.83
N ASP A 201 -27.39 -3.06 -30.75
CA ASP A 201 -27.08 -2.95 -32.17
C ASP A 201 -25.90 -1.99 -32.41
N ASP A 202 -25.43 -1.92 -33.65
CA ASP A 202 -24.32 -1.05 -34.04
C ASP A 202 -24.81 0.40 -34.12
N ASN A 203 -24.76 1.09 -32.99
CA ASN A 203 -25.19 2.48 -32.84
C ASN A 203 -24.11 3.36 -32.21
N ALA A 204 -24.30 4.68 -32.30
CA ALA A 204 -23.29 5.67 -31.89
C ALA A 204 -22.94 5.61 -30.39
N ALA A 205 -23.81 5.03 -29.54
CA ALA A 205 -23.56 4.86 -28.11
C ALA A 205 -22.86 3.54 -27.75
N THR A 206 -22.65 2.66 -28.73
CA THR A 206 -22.07 1.33 -28.50
C THR A 206 -20.57 1.34 -28.76
N PHE A 207 -19.81 0.94 -27.74
CA PHE A 207 -18.36 0.83 -27.80
C PHE A 207 -17.93 -0.61 -27.55
N GLU A 208 -16.86 -1.04 -28.19
CA GLU A 208 -16.11 -2.24 -27.80
C GLU A 208 -15.06 -1.83 -26.77
N MET A 209 -15.08 -2.49 -25.61
CA MET A 209 -14.10 -2.26 -24.55
C MET A 209 -13.12 -3.42 -24.48
N ALA A 210 -11.85 -3.14 -24.76
CA ALA A 210 -10.77 -4.10 -24.62
C ALA A 210 -10.04 -3.87 -23.30
N ILE A 211 -9.82 -4.94 -22.53
CA ILE A 211 -8.95 -4.91 -21.35
C ILE A 211 -7.52 -5.12 -21.82
N VAL A 212 -6.68 -4.10 -21.63
CA VAL A 212 -5.26 -4.09 -22.00
C VAL A 212 -4.41 -4.72 -20.90
N SER A 213 -4.72 -4.43 -19.64
CA SER A 213 -4.05 -5.03 -18.48
C SER A 213 -4.96 -5.04 -17.25
N ASN A 214 -4.83 -6.08 -16.43
CA ASN A 214 -5.53 -6.24 -15.14
C ASN A 214 -4.65 -7.04 -14.18
N ASN A 215 -3.49 -6.47 -13.81
CA ASN A 215 -2.42 -7.22 -13.14
C ASN A 215 -2.22 -6.83 -11.68
N LEU A 216 -2.95 -5.83 -11.18
CA LEU A 216 -2.75 -5.28 -9.84
C LEU A 216 -3.52 -6.04 -8.75
N HIS A 217 -3.55 -7.36 -8.77
CA HIS A 217 -4.34 -8.14 -7.80
C HIS A 217 -3.68 -8.17 -6.41
N GLY A 218 -3.88 -7.12 -5.61
CA GLY A 218 -3.37 -6.97 -4.24
C GLY A 218 -4.45 -6.59 -3.22
N ASP A 219 -4.03 -6.22 -1.99
CA ASP A 219 -4.95 -5.84 -0.90
C ASP A 219 -5.90 -4.70 -1.29
N TYR A 220 -5.42 -3.68 -2.03
CA TYR A 220 -6.25 -2.55 -2.44
C TYR A 220 -7.42 -3.00 -3.32
N GLN A 221 -7.12 -3.74 -4.40
CA GLN A 221 -8.09 -4.20 -5.38
C GLN A 221 -9.05 -5.23 -4.79
N LEU A 222 -8.57 -6.12 -3.91
CA LEU A 222 -9.42 -7.07 -3.19
C LEU A 222 -10.41 -6.32 -2.31
N ALA A 223 -9.92 -5.36 -1.51
CA ALA A 223 -10.75 -4.68 -0.54
C ALA A 223 -11.77 -3.73 -1.19
N ASN A 224 -11.35 -2.99 -2.23
CA ASN A 224 -12.29 -2.16 -2.98
C ASN A 224 -13.27 -3.01 -3.81
N GLY A 225 -12.79 -4.06 -4.47
CA GLY A 225 -13.58 -4.91 -5.34
C GLY A 225 -14.74 -5.63 -4.63
N TYR A 226 -14.49 -6.19 -3.44
CA TYR A 226 -15.53 -6.82 -2.63
C TYR A 226 -16.37 -5.85 -1.80
N ALA A 227 -15.93 -4.61 -1.63
CA ALA A 227 -16.33 -3.71 -0.55
C ALA A 227 -16.04 -4.25 0.86
N HIS A 228 -16.05 -3.34 1.84
CA HIS A 228 -15.49 -3.54 3.18
C HIS A 228 -15.94 -4.83 3.89
N ASN A 229 -17.25 -5.07 4.01
CA ASN A 229 -17.76 -6.19 4.80
C ASN A 229 -17.39 -7.55 4.19
N LYS A 230 -17.48 -7.68 2.86
CA LYS A 230 -17.16 -8.94 2.19
C LYS A 230 -15.65 -9.17 2.15
N ALA A 231 -14.86 -8.12 1.91
CA ALA A 231 -13.41 -8.17 2.00
C ALA A 231 -12.95 -8.63 3.40
N LYS A 232 -13.58 -8.14 4.47
CA LYS A 232 -13.34 -8.57 5.85
C LYS A 232 -13.57 -10.07 6.06
N GLU A 233 -14.66 -10.63 5.53
CA GLU A 233 -14.89 -12.08 5.60
C GLU A 233 -13.83 -12.88 4.83
N VAL A 234 -13.47 -12.44 3.62
CA VAL A 234 -12.51 -13.10 2.75
C VAL A 234 -11.11 -13.10 3.39
N LEU A 235 -10.63 -11.93 3.80
CA LEU A 235 -9.30 -11.76 4.40
C LEU A 235 -9.20 -12.43 5.77
N LYS A 236 -10.25 -12.39 6.60
CA LYS A 236 -10.26 -13.12 7.88
C LYS A 236 -10.11 -14.63 7.66
N ARG A 237 -10.85 -15.19 6.70
CA ARG A 237 -10.74 -16.62 6.35
C ARG A 237 -9.33 -16.95 5.84
N HIS A 238 -8.81 -16.12 4.94
CA HIS A 238 -7.47 -16.27 4.39
C HIS A 238 -6.40 -16.27 5.48
N ARG A 239 -6.34 -15.23 6.31
CA ARG A 239 -5.34 -15.10 7.38
C ARG A 239 -5.39 -16.25 8.39
N ASN A 240 -6.58 -16.78 8.67
CA ASN A 240 -6.78 -17.88 9.63
C ASN A 240 -6.49 -19.29 9.08
N SER A 241 -6.34 -19.44 7.76
CA SER A 241 -6.19 -20.76 7.13
C SER A 241 -4.97 -20.89 6.23
N PHE A 242 -4.39 -19.78 5.77
CA PHE A 242 -3.27 -19.78 4.84
C PHE A 242 -1.94 -20.11 5.51
N ILE A 243 -1.68 -19.52 6.68
CA ILE A 243 -0.57 -19.90 7.58
C ILE A 243 -1.17 -20.18 8.96
N THR A 244 -0.72 -21.28 9.55
CA THR A 244 -1.18 -21.78 10.84
C THR A 244 0.01 -22.21 11.69
N ILE A 245 -0.24 -22.54 12.95
CA ILE A 245 0.78 -23.17 13.81
C ILE A 245 1.33 -24.48 13.23
N GLY A 246 0.55 -25.19 12.40
CA GLY A 246 0.99 -26.40 11.71
C GLY A 246 2.15 -26.14 10.75
N ASP A 247 2.17 -24.98 10.11
CA ASP A 247 3.23 -24.56 9.20
C ASP A 247 4.53 -24.27 9.98
N PHE A 248 4.44 -23.62 11.14
CA PHE A 248 5.61 -23.42 12.01
C PHE A 248 6.20 -24.73 12.52
N ASN A 249 5.36 -25.71 12.89
CA ASN A 249 5.81 -27.07 13.22
C ASN A 249 6.51 -27.74 12.04
N PHE A 250 5.96 -27.60 10.83
CA PHE A 250 6.56 -28.12 9.62
C PHE A 250 7.94 -27.50 9.37
N LEU A 251 8.04 -26.17 9.42
CA LEU A 251 9.31 -25.44 9.24
C LEU A 251 10.36 -25.89 10.25
N TYR A 252 10.00 -25.99 11.54
CA TYR A 252 10.87 -26.47 12.60
C TYR A 252 11.42 -27.88 12.33
N LYS A 253 10.55 -28.82 11.95
CA LYS A 253 10.95 -30.21 11.61
C LYS A 253 11.92 -30.28 10.42
N HIS A 254 11.88 -29.30 9.52
CA HIS A 254 12.78 -29.20 8.37
C HIS A 254 14.00 -28.31 8.66
N GLY A 255 14.21 -27.94 9.92
CA GLY A 255 15.36 -27.17 10.37
C GLY A 255 15.34 -25.70 9.97
N ILE A 256 14.23 -25.17 9.44
CA ILE A 256 14.05 -23.72 9.22
C ILE A 256 14.03 -23.04 10.58
N ASN A 257 14.78 -21.94 10.70
CA ASN A 257 14.98 -21.22 11.96
C ASN A 257 14.62 -19.73 11.86
N THR A 258 14.16 -19.26 10.70
CA THR A 258 13.76 -17.87 10.50
C THR A 258 12.58 -17.78 9.53
N VAL A 259 11.65 -16.87 9.78
CA VAL A 259 10.58 -16.50 8.84
C VAL A 259 10.64 -15.00 8.57
N ARG A 260 10.42 -14.61 7.32
CA ARG A 260 10.18 -13.22 6.92
C ARG A 260 8.67 -13.05 6.72
N ILE A 261 8.08 -12.05 7.36
CA ILE A 261 6.64 -11.82 7.38
C ILE A 261 6.36 -10.44 6.75
N PRO A 262 5.91 -10.40 5.48
CA PRO A 262 5.46 -9.17 4.83
C PRO A 262 4.24 -8.58 5.55
N VAL A 263 4.25 -7.30 5.86
CA VAL A 263 3.13 -6.55 6.43
C VAL A 263 2.91 -5.25 5.66
N GLY A 264 1.66 -4.82 5.55
CA GLY A 264 1.30 -3.54 4.95
C GLY A 264 1.21 -2.43 6.00
N TRP A 265 1.43 -1.19 5.57
CA TRP A 265 1.41 -0.01 6.43
C TRP A 265 0.13 0.14 7.27
N TRP A 266 -1.00 -0.35 6.76
CA TRP A 266 -2.30 -0.29 7.42
C TRP A 266 -2.33 -1.06 8.76
N ILE A 267 -1.38 -1.97 9.00
CA ILE A 267 -1.29 -2.74 10.26
C ILE A 267 -1.21 -1.87 11.52
N ALA A 268 -0.60 -0.68 11.43
CA ALA A 268 -0.46 0.24 12.57
C ALA A 268 -1.78 0.91 12.98
N TYR A 269 -2.84 0.72 12.20
CA TYR A 269 -4.16 1.32 12.38
C TYR A 269 -5.24 0.27 12.69
N ASP A 270 -4.84 -0.98 12.95
CA ASP A 270 -5.78 -2.02 13.38
C ASP A 270 -6.51 -1.63 14.69
N PRO A 271 -7.80 -1.98 14.84
CA PRO A 271 -8.61 -2.82 13.95
C PRO A 271 -9.29 -2.07 12.79
N ASP A 272 -9.18 -0.75 12.73
CA ASP A 272 -9.93 0.13 11.82
C ASP A 272 -8.99 0.96 10.93
N PRO A 273 -8.25 0.32 10.01
CA PRO A 273 -7.33 1.03 9.14
C PRO A 273 -8.05 1.95 8.14
N PRO A 274 -7.33 2.93 7.54
CA PRO A 274 -7.90 3.77 6.51
C PRO A 274 -8.43 2.96 5.33
N ALA A 275 -9.59 3.36 4.79
CA ALA A 275 -10.19 2.70 3.64
C ALA A 275 -9.26 2.75 2.41
N PRO A 276 -9.29 1.72 1.53
CA PRO A 276 -10.16 0.55 1.59
C PRO A 276 -9.59 -0.60 2.44
N PHE A 277 -8.42 -0.44 3.06
CA PHE A 277 -7.72 -1.53 3.75
C PHE A 277 -8.55 -2.16 4.87
N ILE A 278 -8.26 -3.43 5.15
CA ILE A 278 -9.02 -4.25 6.09
C ILE A 278 -8.13 -4.72 7.23
N GLY A 279 -8.55 -4.40 8.45
CA GLY A 279 -7.79 -4.71 9.66
C GLY A 279 -7.79 -6.20 10.04
N GLY A 280 -7.08 -6.53 11.13
CA GLY A 280 -6.87 -7.89 11.64
C GLY A 280 -5.54 -8.51 11.20
N THR A 281 -4.61 -7.69 10.73
CA THR A 281 -3.25 -8.10 10.34
C THR A 281 -2.37 -8.18 11.59
N LEU A 282 -2.59 -7.28 12.55
CA LEU A 282 -1.86 -7.21 13.82
C LEU A 282 -2.09 -8.45 14.69
N GLU A 283 -3.35 -8.88 14.85
CA GLU A 283 -3.68 -10.12 15.59
C GLU A 283 -3.01 -11.35 14.96
N ALA A 284 -3.01 -11.44 13.63
CA ALA A 284 -2.36 -12.54 12.92
C ALA A 284 -0.82 -12.51 13.08
N LEU A 285 -0.23 -11.32 13.09
CA LEU A 285 1.20 -11.15 13.37
C LEU A 285 1.55 -11.56 14.81
N ASP A 286 0.76 -11.16 15.81
CA ASP A 286 0.96 -11.57 17.21
C ASP A 286 0.90 -13.10 17.38
N ASN A 287 -0.04 -13.75 16.67
CA ASN A 287 -0.12 -15.21 16.61
C ASN A 287 1.14 -15.83 16.00
N ALA A 288 1.66 -15.29 14.89
CA ALA A 288 2.92 -15.76 14.30
C ALA A 288 4.10 -15.64 15.27
N PHE A 289 4.23 -14.53 16.01
CA PHE A 289 5.27 -14.39 17.03
C PHE A 289 5.14 -15.43 18.15
N SER A 290 3.91 -15.71 18.58
CA SER A 290 3.63 -16.76 19.57
C SER A 290 4.01 -18.16 19.06
N TRP A 291 3.69 -18.48 17.80
CA TRP A 291 4.09 -19.75 17.18
C TRP A 291 5.61 -19.83 16.97
N ALA A 292 6.23 -18.74 16.54
CA ALA A 292 7.67 -18.65 16.35
C ALA A 292 8.43 -18.91 17.66
N GLN A 293 7.95 -18.35 18.77
CA GLN A 293 8.49 -18.61 20.11
C GLN A 293 8.39 -20.09 20.47
N ALA A 294 7.23 -20.72 20.25
CA ALA A 294 7.00 -22.14 20.58
C ALA A 294 7.94 -23.10 19.83
N TYR A 295 8.39 -22.72 18.63
CA TYR A 295 9.28 -23.53 17.78
C TYR A 295 10.71 -22.99 17.67
N ASN A 296 11.09 -21.99 18.47
CA ASN A 296 12.38 -21.30 18.41
C ASN A 296 12.75 -20.83 16.98
N ILE A 297 11.77 -20.31 16.26
CA ILE A 297 11.92 -19.67 14.94
C ILE A 297 12.04 -18.16 15.17
N LYS A 298 12.96 -17.49 14.45
CA LYS A 298 13.11 -16.02 14.48
C LYS A 298 12.21 -15.36 13.45
N CYS A 299 11.72 -14.15 13.73
CA CYS A 299 10.83 -13.40 12.83
C CYS A 299 11.52 -12.13 12.31
N ILE A 300 11.53 -11.95 11.00
CA ILE A 300 11.86 -10.68 10.34
C ILE A 300 10.54 -10.04 9.92
N ILE A 301 10.22 -8.87 10.48
CA ILE A 301 9.06 -8.08 10.04
C ILE A 301 9.49 -7.28 8.82
N ASP A 302 8.77 -7.45 7.72
CA ASP A 302 9.06 -6.77 6.48
C ASP A 302 7.91 -5.82 6.16
N LEU A 303 8.14 -4.51 6.30
CA LEU A 303 7.18 -3.51 5.84
C LEU A 303 7.19 -3.48 4.30
N HIS A 304 6.29 -4.29 3.74
CA HIS A 304 6.28 -4.70 2.33
C HIS A 304 5.51 -3.73 1.45
N ALA A 305 4.48 -3.11 2.01
CA ALA A 305 3.66 -2.10 1.33
C ALA A 305 3.68 -0.80 2.14
N ALA A 306 4.24 0.25 1.55
CA ALA A 306 4.25 1.58 2.14
C ALA A 306 3.05 2.42 1.67
N PRO A 307 2.62 3.45 2.41
CA PRO A 307 1.55 4.35 1.96
C PRO A 307 1.89 4.96 0.60
N GLY A 308 0.91 5.04 -0.29
CA GLY A 308 1.10 5.53 -1.66
C GLY A 308 1.86 4.59 -2.60
N SER A 309 2.26 3.39 -2.16
CA SER A 309 3.08 2.43 -2.92
C SER A 309 4.47 2.94 -3.29
N GLN A 310 5.48 2.15 -2.97
CA GLN A 310 6.88 2.45 -3.28
C GLN A 310 7.36 1.93 -4.64
N ASN A 311 6.55 1.13 -5.36
CA ASN A 311 6.97 0.51 -6.62
C ASN A 311 5.86 0.30 -7.68
N GLY A 312 4.62 0.69 -7.40
CA GLY A 312 3.51 0.62 -8.35
C GLY A 312 2.92 -0.79 -8.54
N MET A 313 3.35 -1.78 -7.76
CA MET A 313 2.92 -3.17 -7.91
C MET A 313 1.85 -3.57 -6.90
N GLU A 314 1.15 -4.67 -7.18
CA GLU A 314 0.11 -5.25 -6.34
C GLU A 314 0.58 -5.59 -4.93
N HIS A 315 1.80 -6.12 -4.80
CA HIS A 315 2.39 -6.49 -3.51
C HIS A 315 2.83 -5.28 -2.67
N SER A 316 2.78 -4.06 -3.23
CA SER A 316 2.92 -2.81 -2.49
C SER A 316 1.58 -2.10 -2.26
N ALA A 317 0.48 -2.76 -2.62
CA ALA A 317 -0.89 -2.23 -2.59
C ALA A 317 -1.08 -0.93 -3.38
N SER A 318 -0.42 -0.78 -4.53
CA SER A 318 -0.70 0.33 -5.44
C SER A 318 -2.15 0.27 -5.91
N ARG A 319 -2.82 1.42 -5.96
CA ARG A 319 -4.20 1.52 -6.45
C ARG A 319 -4.28 1.28 -7.95
N ASP A 320 -3.43 1.95 -8.72
CA ASP A 320 -3.57 2.03 -10.17
C ASP A 320 -2.23 1.95 -10.91
N GLY A 321 -1.15 1.58 -10.20
CA GLY A 321 0.21 1.55 -10.73
C GLY A 321 1.03 2.79 -10.34
N SER A 322 0.42 3.78 -9.69
CA SER A 322 1.13 4.95 -9.18
C SER A 322 2.16 4.59 -8.10
N THR A 323 3.21 5.41 -8.03
CA THR A 323 4.28 5.37 -7.04
C THR A 323 4.33 6.69 -6.29
N ASP A 324 3.40 6.86 -5.34
CA ASP A 324 3.22 8.13 -4.64
C ASP A 324 4.00 8.19 -3.32
N TRP A 325 4.56 7.06 -2.85
CA TRP A 325 5.31 6.97 -1.59
C TRP A 325 6.37 8.07 -1.35
N PRO A 326 7.13 8.59 -2.35
CA PRO A 326 8.07 9.69 -2.14
C PRO A 326 7.45 11.01 -1.63
N ASN A 327 6.12 11.08 -1.47
CA ASN A 327 5.43 12.16 -0.80
C ASN A 327 5.85 12.28 0.70
N PRO A 328 6.18 13.49 1.20
CA PRO A 328 6.58 13.70 2.61
C PRO A 328 5.59 13.17 3.66
N ASP A 329 4.28 13.23 3.39
CA ASP A 329 3.25 12.74 4.30
C ASP A 329 3.27 11.21 4.37
N TYR A 330 3.45 10.54 3.23
CA TYR A 330 3.58 9.07 3.16
C TYR A 330 4.89 8.56 3.74
N ILE A 331 5.98 9.32 3.61
CA ILE A 331 7.24 9.04 4.32
C ILE A 331 7.04 9.19 5.83
N SER A 332 6.39 10.26 6.30
CA SER A 332 6.13 10.45 7.73
C SER A 332 5.24 9.34 8.29
N GLN A 333 4.20 8.95 7.54
CA GLN A 333 3.34 7.83 7.90
C GLN A 333 4.08 6.50 7.92
N THR A 334 4.99 6.28 6.96
CA THR A 334 5.89 5.12 6.94
C THR A 334 6.72 5.03 8.21
N LEU A 335 7.36 6.13 8.61
CA LEU A 335 8.19 6.18 9.82
C LEU A 335 7.36 5.87 11.08
N HIS A 336 6.14 6.42 11.17
CA HIS A 336 5.21 6.10 12.25
C HIS A 336 4.91 4.59 12.34
N VAL A 337 4.69 3.92 11.19
CA VAL A 337 4.45 2.46 11.17
C VAL A 337 5.69 1.70 11.64
N ILE A 338 6.88 2.11 11.22
CA ILE A 338 8.14 1.49 11.65
C ILE A 338 8.31 1.64 13.17
N ASP A 339 8.08 2.84 13.72
CA ASP A 339 8.15 3.10 15.16
C ASP A 339 7.12 2.27 15.94
N PHE A 340 5.90 2.12 15.41
CA PHE A 340 4.86 1.27 15.98
C PHE A 340 5.30 -0.20 16.06
N LEU A 341 5.78 -0.76 14.94
CA LEU A 341 6.21 -2.17 14.88
C LEU A 341 7.44 -2.42 15.77
N ALA A 342 8.42 -1.50 15.76
CA ALA A 342 9.59 -1.59 16.61
C ALA A 342 9.21 -1.52 18.09
N SER A 343 8.36 -0.58 18.48
CA SER A 343 7.92 -0.43 19.87
C SER A 343 7.19 -1.68 20.38
N ARG A 344 6.36 -2.31 19.54
CA ARG A 344 5.60 -3.52 19.91
C ARG A 344 6.46 -4.78 20.00
N TYR A 345 7.36 -5.01 19.06
CA TYR A 345 8.05 -6.31 18.91
C TYR A 345 9.55 -6.28 19.24
N VAL A 346 10.12 -5.11 19.53
CA VAL A 346 11.53 -4.95 19.94
C VAL A 346 11.64 -4.48 21.39
N LEU A 347 10.74 -3.61 21.85
CA LEU A 347 10.84 -2.95 23.17
C LEU A 347 9.90 -3.52 24.24
N ASP A 348 8.87 -4.29 23.86
CA ASP A 348 7.91 -4.81 24.82
C ASP A 348 8.45 -6.06 25.56
N VAL A 349 8.65 -5.90 26.87
CA VAL A 349 9.12 -6.91 27.83
C VAL A 349 8.08 -8.04 28.02
N PHE A 350 6.85 -7.86 27.55
CA PHE A 350 5.79 -8.88 27.64
C PHE A 350 6.03 -10.12 26.78
N LEU A 351 6.84 -10.01 25.73
CA LEU A 351 7.31 -11.15 24.96
C LEU A 351 8.79 -11.35 25.30
N ASN A 352 9.08 -12.11 26.36
CA ASN A 352 10.42 -12.64 26.66
C ASN A 352 10.94 -13.48 25.47
N CYS A 353 11.37 -12.82 24.41
CA CYS A 353 11.67 -13.42 23.15
C CYS A 353 13.04 -12.96 22.68
N TYR A 354 13.95 -13.93 22.75
CA TYR A 354 15.22 -14.05 22.04
C TYR A 354 15.07 -13.95 20.51
N THR A 355 14.01 -13.32 20.00
CA THR A 355 13.63 -13.24 18.60
C THR A 355 14.26 -11.99 18.05
N LEU A 356 15.32 -12.13 17.24
CA LEU A 356 15.87 -11.01 16.48
C LEU A 356 14.78 -10.49 15.54
N THR A 357 14.11 -9.42 15.95
CA THR A 357 13.17 -8.67 15.13
C THR A 357 13.96 -7.63 14.35
N ALA A 358 14.14 -7.84 13.05
CA ALA A 358 14.55 -6.79 12.14
C ALA A 358 13.29 -6.25 11.44
N VAL A 359 13.07 -4.93 11.53
CA VAL A 359 12.11 -4.25 10.66
C VAL A 359 12.86 -3.87 9.39
N SER A 360 12.55 -4.53 8.29
CA SER A 360 13.08 -4.20 6.97
C SER A 360 12.02 -3.45 6.17
N MET A 361 12.40 -2.35 5.54
CA MET A 361 11.59 -1.75 4.49
C MET A 361 12.29 -1.96 3.15
N LYS A 362 11.57 -2.53 2.18
CA LYS A 362 12.06 -2.65 0.81
C LYS A 362 11.75 -1.36 0.05
N ILE A 363 12.70 -0.42 0.03
CA ILE A 363 12.61 0.85 -0.74
C ILE A 363 13.04 0.64 -2.22
N LEU A 364 13.42 -0.57 -2.62
CA LEU A 364 13.97 -0.83 -3.94
C LEU A 364 12.87 -1.09 -4.99
N ASN A 365 12.93 -0.30 -6.05
CA ASN A 365 12.28 -0.50 -7.35
C ASN A 365 12.81 -1.79 -8.00
N SER A 366 12.37 -2.96 -7.53
CA SER A 366 12.95 -4.24 -7.93
C SER A 366 12.04 -5.02 -8.87
N GLN A 367 12.19 -4.75 -10.16
CA GLN A 367 11.92 -5.72 -11.24
C GLN A 367 12.83 -6.97 -11.19
N LYS A 368 13.67 -7.14 -10.16
CA LYS A 368 14.56 -8.30 -10.01
C LYS A 368 14.71 -8.66 -8.55
N LEU A 369 14.02 -9.72 -8.14
CA LEU A 369 14.42 -10.68 -7.09
C LEU A 369 13.41 -11.82 -7.17
N LEU A 370 13.61 -12.66 -8.19
CA LEU A 370 13.16 -14.05 -8.24
C LEU A 370 14.17 -14.92 -7.49
#